data_AF-A0A1X7JHS3-F1
#
_entry.id   AF-A0A1X7JHS3-F1
#
_cell.length_a   1.000
_cell.length_b   1.000
_cell.length_c   1.000
_cell.angle_alpha   90.00
_cell.angle_beta   90.00
_cell.angle_gamma   90.00
#
_symmetry.space_group_name_H-M   'P 1'
#
loop_
_entity.id
_entity.type
_entity.pdbx_description
1 polymer ?
#
loop_
_entity_poly.entity_id
_entity_poly.type
_entity_poly.pdbx_seq_one_letter_code
_entity_poly.pdbx_strand_id
1 'polypeptide(L)'
;MSRSLGLTAEARSAVFAPLAGPGRSEQVEQRMREAIVLGLVGHGERLPRETELARQFGVAVSTVREALDALRNQGLVRTTRGRDGGSFITSSEEGQRELLAARLSGFSRAQLHDLALQLAAVSGTVAAAAATRATSSDLENLRSITQSIDFGDEVSARRGEALFRVEVAAAAQSPRLVAEELRLQAEYGPLLWFGMRDQDLRDTVRRAQLSLIEALGVRDAATARAIVDGQLSTLTASAISFADRSRAGADDDAQLAPVVLADCASLVVETFDTVFTTLGRARDAFATTLASLAHPITKAALDGSVRALAEAELADGAQLVIGAGFVATPGFVADAAWHLAWWVRQAGDPLVQRLPPRQLAVVEDPESEFFRDYTRLEWWRGVASGEASHITGPYVDYLCTDEFILTLTMPVFDTSGAQPGVAGVDVTVSALEARFLAAFGRLGERVTLVNAQSRVVLSTDPTIAAGTLLAEGGERLPCGTLPLALVRH
;
A
#
# COMPACT_ATOMS: atom_id res chain seq x y z
N MET A 1 28.98 16.58 -24.24
CA MET A 1 27.95 16.10 -25.20
C MET A 1 27.26 14.91 -24.54
N SER A 2 26.06 15.13 -24.01
CA SER A 2 25.28 14.09 -23.32
C SER A 2 24.82 13.05 -24.35
N ARG A 3 25.30 11.80 -24.25
CA ARG A 3 24.71 10.69 -24.99
C ARG A 3 23.33 10.47 -24.38
N SER A 4 22.29 10.66 -25.19
CA SER A 4 20.91 10.38 -24.81
C SER A 4 20.82 8.98 -24.18
N LEU A 5 20.38 8.92 -22.92
CA LEU A 5 19.92 7.70 -22.25
C LEU A 5 18.73 7.17 -23.05
N GLY A 6 18.98 6.28 -24.02
CA GLY A 6 17.96 5.67 -24.86
C GLY A 6 17.82 4.18 -24.54
N LEU A 7 16.59 3.68 -24.55
CA LEU A 7 16.29 2.24 -24.50
C LEU A 7 17.06 1.49 -25.61
N THR A 8 17.54 0.27 -25.32
CA THR A 8 18.07 -0.64 -26.35
C THR A 8 16.99 -0.99 -27.36
N ALA A 9 17.36 -1.56 -28.51
CA ALA A 9 16.38 -2.01 -29.50
C ALA A 9 15.45 -3.08 -28.90
N GLU A 10 15.99 -3.95 -28.05
CA GLU A 10 15.28 -5.01 -27.35
C GLU A 10 14.30 -4.45 -26.31
N ALA A 11 14.75 -3.57 -25.41
CA ALA A 11 13.85 -2.97 -24.41
C ALA A 11 12.83 -2.03 -25.04
N ARG A 12 13.21 -1.31 -26.10
CA ARG A 12 12.28 -0.50 -26.90
C ARG A 12 11.23 -1.38 -27.58
N SER A 13 11.64 -2.51 -28.17
CA SER A 13 10.73 -3.51 -28.72
C SER A 13 9.86 -4.14 -27.64
N ALA A 14 10.36 -4.27 -26.42
CA ALA A 14 9.62 -4.81 -25.30
C ALA A 14 8.56 -3.80 -24.82
N VAL A 15 8.90 -2.52 -24.69
CA VAL A 15 7.96 -1.43 -24.37
C VAL A 15 6.87 -1.30 -25.44
N PHE A 16 7.20 -1.49 -26.71
CA PHE A 16 6.24 -1.39 -27.81
C PHE A 16 5.74 -2.75 -28.33
N ALA A 17 5.88 -3.83 -27.56
CA ALA A 17 5.54 -5.18 -28.01
C ALA A 17 4.05 -5.34 -28.37
N PRO A 18 3.70 -6.24 -29.31
CA PRO A 18 2.32 -6.47 -29.71
C PRO A 18 1.39 -6.85 -28.56
N LEU A 19 0.22 -6.22 -28.54
CA LEU A 19 -0.78 -6.37 -27.48
C LEU A 19 -1.79 -7.49 -27.79
N ALA A 20 -2.20 -8.25 -26.77
CA ALA A 20 -3.16 -9.35 -26.89
C ALA A 20 -4.46 -9.07 -26.11
N GLY A 21 -5.61 -9.48 -26.66
CA GLY A 21 -6.92 -9.34 -26.04
C GLY A 21 -7.79 -8.18 -26.56
N PRO A 22 -9.05 -8.05 -26.06
CA PRO A 22 -9.92 -6.90 -26.32
C PRO A 22 -9.40 -5.63 -25.60
N GLY A 23 -9.82 -4.43 -26.05
CA GLY A 23 -9.38 -3.15 -25.47
C GLY A 23 -8.03 -2.64 -25.98
N ARG A 24 -7.73 -2.79 -27.28
CA ARG A 24 -6.39 -2.46 -27.83
C ARG A 24 -6.01 -0.97 -27.71
N SER A 25 -6.95 -0.04 -27.80
CA SER A 25 -6.67 1.40 -27.63
C SER A 25 -6.32 1.73 -26.18
N GLU A 26 -7.11 1.22 -25.23
CA GLU A 26 -6.86 1.34 -23.79
C GLU A 26 -5.50 0.74 -23.40
N GLN A 27 -5.13 -0.42 -23.96
CA GLN A 27 -3.82 -1.04 -23.71
C GLN A 27 -2.65 -0.23 -24.29
N VAL A 28 -2.82 0.38 -25.47
CA VAL A 28 -1.80 1.28 -26.05
C VAL A 28 -1.67 2.55 -25.21
N GLU A 29 -2.80 3.13 -24.81
CA GLU A 29 -2.85 4.30 -23.92
C GLU A 29 -2.12 4.00 -22.62
N GLN A 30 -2.47 2.89 -21.97
CA GLN A 30 -1.89 2.44 -20.71
C GLN A 30 -0.37 2.30 -20.81
N ARG A 31 0.13 1.56 -21.80
CA ARG A 31 1.57 1.29 -21.96
C ARG A 31 2.38 2.56 -22.29
N MET A 32 1.79 3.46 -23.07
CA MET A 32 2.38 4.77 -23.37
C MET A 32 2.39 5.68 -22.14
N ARG A 33 1.28 5.71 -21.39
CA ARG A 33 1.17 6.45 -20.13
C ARG A 33 2.23 5.99 -19.14
N GLU A 34 2.40 4.68 -18.99
CA GLU A 34 3.43 4.07 -18.12
C GLU A 34 4.84 4.53 -18.50
N ALA A 35 5.20 4.46 -19.80
CA ALA A 35 6.51 4.91 -20.28
C ALA A 35 6.76 6.42 -20.07
N ILE A 36 5.72 7.26 -20.24
CA ILE A 36 5.80 8.71 -20.01
C ILE A 36 5.97 9.01 -18.52
N VAL A 37 5.19 8.37 -17.64
CA VAL A 37 5.25 8.55 -16.19
C VAL A 37 6.62 8.13 -15.63
N LEU A 38 7.22 7.08 -16.19
CA LEU A 38 8.56 6.63 -15.84
C LEU A 38 9.68 7.53 -16.37
N GLY A 39 9.36 8.52 -17.22
CA GLY A 39 10.35 9.37 -17.85
C GLY A 39 11.24 8.63 -18.87
N LEU A 40 10.82 7.44 -19.33
CA LEU A 40 11.46 6.71 -20.43
C LEU A 40 11.28 7.43 -21.76
N VAL A 41 10.25 8.29 -21.84
CA VAL A 41 10.04 9.29 -22.89
C VAL A 41 10.01 10.66 -22.21
N GLY A 42 11.01 11.50 -22.49
CA GLY A 42 11.25 12.73 -21.74
C GLY A 42 10.34 13.90 -22.13
N HIS A 43 10.21 14.89 -21.24
CA HIS A 43 9.52 16.15 -21.55
C HIS A 43 10.10 16.79 -22.83
N GLY A 44 9.22 17.20 -23.75
CA GLY A 44 9.62 17.76 -25.04
C GLY A 44 10.14 16.76 -26.06
N GLU A 45 10.30 15.47 -25.71
CA GLU A 45 10.67 14.42 -26.65
C GLU A 45 9.53 14.22 -27.68
N ARG A 46 9.92 14.02 -28.94
CA ARG A 46 8.99 13.76 -30.04
C ARG A 46 8.70 12.27 -30.15
N LEU A 47 7.44 11.89 -30.01
CA LEU A 47 6.99 10.52 -30.22
C LEU A 47 7.17 10.06 -31.68
N PRO A 48 7.36 8.75 -31.93
CA PRO A 48 7.32 8.20 -33.29
C PRO A 48 5.99 8.52 -33.99
N ARG A 49 5.99 8.50 -35.32
CA ARG A 49 4.78 8.75 -36.12
C ARG A 49 3.69 7.73 -35.81
N GLU A 50 2.41 8.10 -35.92
CA GLU A 50 1.26 7.21 -35.65
C GLU A 50 1.37 5.87 -36.40
N THR A 51 1.82 5.91 -37.66
CA THR A 51 2.01 4.72 -38.50
C THR A 51 3.11 3.79 -37.98
N GLU A 52 4.15 4.35 -37.40
CA GLU A 52 5.26 3.59 -36.84
C GLU A 52 4.89 2.99 -35.47
N LEU A 53 4.21 3.76 -34.62
CA LEU A 53 3.65 3.25 -33.37
C LEU A 53 2.65 2.10 -33.63
N ALA A 54 1.77 2.26 -34.62
CA ALA A 54 0.78 1.24 -34.97
C ALA A 54 1.46 -0.06 -35.41
N ARG A 55 2.53 0.06 -36.19
CA ARG A 55 3.36 -1.07 -36.63
C ARG A 55 4.04 -1.76 -35.45
N GLN A 56 4.60 -1.00 -34.50
CA GLN A 56 5.30 -1.56 -33.35
C GLN A 56 4.33 -2.29 -32.40
N PHE A 57 3.22 -1.65 -32.03
CA PHE A 57 2.19 -2.23 -31.15
C PHE A 57 1.32 -3.31 -31.82
N GLY A 58 1.42 -3.50 -33.14
CA GLY A 58 0.60 -4.48 -33.87
C GLY A 58 -0.89 -4.12 -33.91
N VAL A 59 -1.22 -2.82 -33.98
CA VAL A 59 -2.62 -2.31 -33.95
C VAL A 59 -2.94 -1.45 -35.17
N ALA A 60 -4.22 -1.11 -35.36
CA ALA A 60 -4.62 -0.16 -36.40
C ALA A 60 -4.16 1.27 -36.07
N VAL A 61 -3.88 2.10 -37.08
CA VAL A 61 -3.50 3.51 -36.88
C VAL A 61 -4.60 4.29 -36.14
N SER A 62 -5.87 3.96 -36.37
CA SER A 62 -7.00 4.55 -35.63
C SER A 62 -6.93 4.28 -34.13
N THR A 63 -6.51 3.07 -33.73
CA THR A 63 -6.33 2.68 -32.32
C THR A 63 -5.22 3.48 -31.65
N VAL A 64 -4.10 3.70 -32.34
CA VAL A 64 -3.03 4.59 -31.84
C VAL A 64 -3.51 6.03 -31.73
N ARG A 65 -4.29 6.50 -32.70
CA ARG A 65 -4.82 7.87 -32.68
C ARG A 65 -5.74 8.07 -31.48
N GLU A 66 -6.63 7.12 -31.22
CA GLU A 66 -7.52 7.12 -30.05
C GLU A 66 -6.73 7.15 -28.73
N ALA A 67 -5.71 6.30 -28.59
CA ALA A 67 -4.83 6.32 -27.42
C ALA A 67 -4.09 7.65 -27.26
N LEU A 68 -3.56 8.22 -28.36
CA LEU A 68 -2.91 9.54 -28.34
C LEU A 68 -3.90 10.68 -28.06
N ASP A 69 -5.17 10.55 -28.45
CA ASP A 69 -6.24 11.49 -28.13
C ASP A 69 -6.52 11.47 -26.62
N ALA A 70 -6.61 10.28 -26.01
CA ALA A 70 -6.77 10.11 -24.56
C ALA A 70 -5.60 10.70 -23.76
N LEU A 71 -4.36 10.43 -24.17
CA LEU A 71 -3.16 11.01 -23.54
C LEU A 71 -3.08 12.54 -23.69
N ARG A 72 -3.63 13.09 -24.79
CA ARG A 72 -3.77 14.54 -24.99
C ARG A 72 -4.80 15.14 -24.04
N ASN A 73 -5.93 14.48 -23.84
CA ASN A 73 -6.95 14.91 -22.88
C ASN A 73 -6.42 14.88 -21.43
N GLN A 74 -5.50 13.97 -21.12
CA GLN A 74 -4.79 13.89 -19.84
C GLN A 74 -3.64 14.92 -19.72
N GLY A 75 -3.35 15.69 -20.77
CA GLY A 75 -2.26 16.68 -20.76
C GLY A 75 -0.85 16.08 -20.75
N LEU A 76 -0.70 14.79 -21.10
CA LEU A 76 0.60 14.09 -21.17
C LEU A 76 1.28 14.27 -22.53
N VAL A 77 0.49 14.59 -23.57
CA VAL A 77 0.97 14.79 -24.94
C VAL A 77 0.42 16.10 -25.51
N ARG A 78 1.20 16.77 -26.35
CA ARG A 78 0.83 17.92 -27.20
C ARG A 78 1.12 17.61 -28.65
N THR A 79 0.18 17.89 -29.54
CA THR A 79 0.41 17.78 -31.00
C THR A 79 0.61 19.16 -31.62
N THR A 80 1.68 19.32 -32.40
CA THR A 80 1.93 20.52 -33.21
C THR A 80 1.69 20.21 -34.69
N ARG A 81 0.98 21.09 -35.43
CA ARG A 81 0.71 20.94 -36.87
C ARG A 81 1.86 21.51 -37.72
N GLY A 82 2.10 20.95 -38.91
CA GLY A 82 3.08 21.45 -39.89
C GLY A 82 4.03 20.37 -40.43
N ARG A 83 4.92 20.74 -41.36
CA ARG A 83 5.90 19.83 -42.00
C ARG A 83 6.86 19.18 -40.99
N ASP A 84 7.17 19.90 -39.90
CA ASP A 84 7.95 19.43 -38.75
C ASP A 84 7.08 19.11 -37.52
N GLY A 85 5.75 19.04 -37.70
CA GLY A 85 4.77 18.74 -36.67
C GLY A 85 4.88 17.31 -36.11
N GLY A 86 4.32 17.07 -34.93
CA GLY A 86 4.40 15.80 -34.23
C GLY A 86 3.77 15.84 -32.84
N SER A 87 3.74 14.69 -32.18
CA SER A 87 3.30 14.55 -30.79
C SER A 87 4.50 14.66 -29.85
N PHE A 88 4.40 15.51 -28.83
CA PHE A 88 5.47 15.83 -27.88
C PHE A 88 4.98 15.65 -26.43
N ILE A 89 5.84 15.23 -25.51
CA ILE A 89 5.49 15.07 -24.08
C ILE A 89 5.46 16.43 -23.36
N THR A 90 4.48 16.65 -22.46
CA THR A 90 4.14 17.97 -21.87
C THR A 90 4.34 18.15 -20.37
N SER A 91 4.77 17.14 -19.63
CA SER A 91 4.92 17.23 -18.17
C SER A 91 6.17 18.00 -17.70
N SER A 92 6.02 19.04 -16.88
CA SER A 92 7.15 19.77 -16.26
C SER A 92 7.70 19.04 -15.04
N GLU A 93 9.02 19.10 -14.83
CA GLU A 93 9.71 18.36 -13.76
C GLU A 93 9.33 18.86 -12.35
N GLU A 94 9.12 20.17 -12.18
CA GLU A 94 8.72 20.77 -10.89
C GLU A 94 7.31 20.34 -10.46
N GLY A 95 6.34 20.41 -11.38
CA GLY A 95 4.96 20.02 -11.07
C GLY A 95 4.80 18.52 -10.81
N GLN A 96 5.57 17.69 -11.53
CA GLN A 96 5.64 16.25 -11.23
C GLN A 96 6.21 15.99 -9.82
N ARG A 97 7.22 16.75 -9.40
CA ARG A 97 7.84 16.58 -8.09
C ARG A 97 6.86 16.89 -6.96
N GLU A 98 6.13 18.00 -7.06
CA GLU A 98 5.13 18.40 -6.05
C GLU A 98 4.01 17.36 -5.96
N LEU A 99 3.50 16.88 -7.11
CA LEU A 99 2.48 15.85 -7.16
C LEU A 99 2.95 14.52 -6.54
N LEU A 100 4.18 14.09 -6.84
CA LEU A 100 4.75 12.88 -6.26
C LEU A 100 4.98 13.01 -4.76
N ALA A 101 5.43 14.17 -4.28
CA ALA A 101 5.61 14.43 -2.86
C ALA A 101 4.26 14.40 -2.11
N ALA A 102 3.22 15.01 -2.68
CA ALA A 102 1.86 14.97 -2.13
C ALA A 102 1.31 13.55 -2.11
N ARG A 103 1.45 12.80 -3.22
CA ARG A 103 1.02 11.39 -3.31
C ARG A 103 1.75 10.50 -2.30
N LEU A 104 3.07 10.62 -2.21
CA LEU A 104 3.89 9.87 -1.25
C LEU A 104 3.50 10.18 0.21
N SER A 105 3.24 11.44 0.52
CA SER A 105 2.79 11.87 1.86
C SER A 105 1.38 11.35 2.21
N GLY A 106 0.58 10.96 1.22
CA GLY A 106 -0.74 10.35 1.41
C GLY A 106 -0.71 8.87 1.78
N PHE A 107 0.40 8.15 1.57
CA PHE A 107 0.50 6.71 1.85
C PHE A 107 0.96 6.41 3.27
N SER A 108 0.28 5.55 4.01
CA SER A 108 0.78 5.01 5.28
C SER A 108 2.07 4.20 5.07
N ARG A 109 2.85 3.97 6.14
CA ARG A 109 4.05 3.11 6.06
C ARG A 109 3.63 1.68 5.70
N ALA A 110 2.57 1.16 6.31
CA ALA A 110 2.00 -0.13 5.99
C ALA A 110 1.66 -0.27 4.49
N GLN A 111 1.02 0.74 3.89
CA GLN A 111 0.73 0.73 2.45
C GLN A 111 2.02 0.77 1.61
N LEU A 112 3.00 1.61 1.93
CA LEU A 112 4.28 1.64 1.19
C LEU A 112 5.02 0.31 1.27
N HIS A 113 4.98 -0.38 2.41
CA HIS A 113 5.55 -1.71 2.55
C HIS A 113 4.82 -2.77 1.71
N ASP A 114 3.49 -2.73 1.67
CA ASP A 114 2.69 -3.65 0.85
C ASP A 114 2.97 -3.47 -0.65
N LEU A 115 3.01 -2.21 -1.12
CA LEU A 115 3.42 -1.87 -2.48
C LEU A 115 4.83 -2.40 -2.81
N ALA A 116 5.77 -2.21 -1.89
CA ALA A 116 7.14 -2.67 -2.05
C ALA A 116 7.23 -4.20 -2.06
N LEU A 117 6.40 -4.90 -1.29
CA LEU A 117 6.33 -6.36 -1.26
C LEU A 117 5.86 -6.91 -2.61
N GLN A 118 4.82 -6.32 -3.20
CA GLN A 118 4.36 -6.69 -4.54
C GLN A 118 5.45 -6.46 -5.59
N LEU A 119 6.12 -5.30 -5.55
CA LEU A 119 7.20 -4.99 -6.47
C LEU A 119 8.38 -5.96 -6.31
N ALA A 120 8.78 -6.29 -5.08
CA ALA A 120 9.85 -7.25 -4.81
C ALA A 120 9.53 -8.66 -5.33
N ALA A 121 8.28 -9.12 -5.16
CA ALA A 121 7.85 -10.42 -5.68
C ALA A 121 8.05 -10.54 -7.20
N VAL A 122 7.73 -9.48 -7.96
CA VAL A 122 7.89 -9.45 -9.42
C VAL A 122 9.34 -9.19 -9.81
N SER A 123 9.95 -8.11 -9.33
CA SER A 123 11.28 -7.67 -9.74
C SER A 123 12.38 -8.64 -9.30
N GLY A 124 12.25 -9.27 -8.13
CA GLY A 124 13.14 -10.34 -7.69
C GLY A 124 13.02 -11.59 -8.58
N THR A 125 11.81 -11.92 -9.04
CA THR A 125 11.59 -13.02 -10.00
C THR A 125 12.16 -12.68 -11.39
N VAL A 126 12.01 -11.44 -11.83
CA VAL A 126 12.62 -10.90 -13.05
C VAL A 126 14.14 -11.05 -13.00
N ALA A 127 14.78 -10.62 -11.91
CA ALA A 127 16.23 -10.72 -11.74
C ALA A 127 16.72 -12.17 -11.74
N ALA A 128 16.04 -13.06 -11.02
CA ALA A 128 16.36 -14.49 -11.01
C ALA A 128 16.22 -15.12 -12.41
N ALA A 129 15.16 -14.78 -13.15
CA ALA A 129 14.97 -15.25 -14.51
C ALA A 129 16.05 -14.72 -15.46
N ALA A 130 16.38 -13.43 -15.37
CA ALA A 130 17.46 -12.81 -16.12
C ALA A 130 18.81 -13.49 -15.84
N ALA A 131 19.12 -13.88 -14.59
CA ALA A 131 20.38 -14.55 -14.26
C ALA A 131 20.56 -15.87 -15.03
N THR A 132 19.47 -16.55 -15.36
CA THR A 132 19.51 -17.83 -16.09
C THR A 132 19.51 -17.68 -17.61
N ARG A 133 19.12 -16.50 -18.13
CA ARG A 133 18.79 -16.29 -19.56
C ARG A 133 19.61 -15.19 -20.23
N ALA A 134 20.13 -14.25 -19.47
CA ALA A 134 20.91 -13.13 -19.98
C ALA A 134 22.13 -13.63 -20.75
N THR A 135 22.36 -13.01 -21.90
CA THR A 135 23.53 -13.23 -22.75
C THR A 135 24.66 -12.27 -22.36
N SER A 136 25.86 -12.53 -22.85
CA SER A 136 26.98 -11.58 -22.68
C SER A 136 26.67 -10.20 -23.28
N SER A 137 25.88 -10.15 -24.37
CA SER A 137 25.43 -8.90 -24.99
C SER A 137 24.50 -8.12 -24.06
N ASP A 138 23.57 -8.81 -23.36
CA ASP A 138 22.68 -8.16 -22.40
C ASP A 138 23.48 -7.55 -21.24
N LEU A 139 24.50 -8.26 -20.75
CA LEU A 139 25.37 -7.77 -19.67
C LEU A 139 26.21 -6.56 -20.11
N GLU A 140 26.72 -6.56 -21.34
CA GLU A 140 27.43 -5.41 -21.93
C GLU A 140 26.50 -4.20 -22.05
N ASN A 141 25.25 -4.41 -22.47
CA ASN A 141 24.24 -3.36 -22.53
C ASN A 141 23.93 -2.79 -21.15
N LEU A 142 23.69 -3.63 -20.13
CA LEU A 142 23.45 -3.19 -18.75
C LEU A 142 24.64 -2.37 -18.20
N ARG A 143 25.88 -2.79 -18.46
CA ARG A 143 27.08 -2.02 -18.07
C ARG A 143 27.13 -0.66 -18.77
N SER A 144 26.83 -0.61 -20.07
CA SER A 144 26.80 0.63 -20.85
C SER A 144 25.74 1.59 -20.31
N ILE A 145 24.55 1.08 -19.96
CA ILE A 145 23.49 1.86 -19.32
C ILE A 145 23.99 2.43 -17.99
N THR A 146 24.46 1.59 -17.07
CA THR A 146 24.95 2.05 -15.75
C THR A 146 26.09 3.08 -15.87
N GLN A 147 26.97 2.96 -16.88
CA GLN A 147 28.03 3.93 -17.16
C GLN A 147 27.53 5.26 -17.72
N SER A 148 26.38 5.26 -18.40
CA SER A 148 25.78 6.47 -18.98
C SER A 148 24.94 7.27 -18.00
N ILE A 149 24.56 6.69 -16.86
CA ILE A 149 23.82 7.36 -15.80
C ILE A 149 24.74 8.34 -15.06
N ASP A 150 24.31 9.60 -14.96
CA ASP A 150 24.92 10.57 -14.07
C ASP A 150 24.31 10.44 -12.67
N PHE A 151 24.95 9.67 -11.80
CA PHE A 151 24.53 9.52 -10.40
C PHE A 151 24.79 10.76 -9.54
N GLY A 152 25.40 11.82 -10.09
CA GLY A 152 25.44 13.15 -9.47
C GLY A 152 24.15 13.94 -9.65
N ASP A 153 23.30 13.55 -10.60
CA ASP A 153 22.04 14.21 -10.93
C ASP A 153 20.83 13.33 -10.58
N GLU A 154 19.86 13.89 -9.85
CA GLU A 154 18.65 13.19 -9.40
C GLU A 154 17.82 12.66 -10.57
N VAL A 155 17.59 13.49 -11.58
CA VAL A 155 16.71 13.15 -12.71
C VAL A 155 17.34 12.07 -13.56
N SER A 156 18.63 12.19 -13.84
CA SER A 156 19.44 11.19 -14.53
C SER A 156 19.45 9.86 -13.80
N ALA A 157 19.66 9.85 -12.47
CA ALA A 157 19.64 8.63 -11.68
C ALA A 157 18.28 7.92 -11.68
N ARG A 158 17.17 8.67 -11.52
CA ARG A 158 15.81 8.09 -11.55
C ARG A 158 15.48 7.47 -12.91
N ARG A 159 15.72 8.21 -14.00
CA ARG A 159 15.51 7.71 -15.37
C ARG A 159 16.42 6.52 -15.66
N GLY A 160 17.66 6.59 -15.21
CA GLY A 160 18.66 5.53 -15.32
C GLY A 160 18.24 4.24 -14.62
N GLU A 161 17.71 4.32 -13.40
CA GLU A 161 17.18 3.17 -12.67
C GLU A 161 15.97 2.55 -13.37
N ALA A 162 15.02 3.36 -13.83
CA ALA A 162 13.88 2.89 -14.60
C ALA A 162 14.33 2.11 -15.84
N LEU A 163 15.24 2.71 -16.63
CA LEU A 163 15.83 2.09 -17.82
C LEU A 163 16.53 0.77 -17.48
N PHE A 164 17.42 0.79 -16.48
CA PHE A 164 18.18 -0.39 -16.06
C PHE A 164 17.26 -1.56 -15.70
N ARG A 165 16.20 -1.31 -14.93
CA ARG A 165 15.25 -2.36 -14.53
C ARG A 165 14.44 -2.92 -15.71
N VAL A 166 14.03 -2.08 -16.65
CA VAL A 166 13.36 -2.54 -17.89
C VAL A 166 14.28 -3.44 -18.71
N GLU A 167 15.58 -3.16 -18.74
CA GLU A 167 16.58 -3.93 -19.48
C GLU A 167 16.87 -5.27 -18.79
N VAL A 168 16.90 -5.31 -17.45
CA VAL A 168 16.91 -6.57 -16.69
C VAL A 168 15.65 -7.39 -17.01
N ALA A 169 14.48 -6.75 -17.10
CA ALA A 169 13.24 -7.44 -17.46
C ALA A 169 13.27 -8.00 -18.89
N ALA A 170 13.81 -7.26 -19.85
CA ALA A 170 14.00 -7.76 -21.22
C ALA A 170 14.95 -8.97 -21.25
N ALA A 171 16.03 -8.94 -20.47
CA ALA A 171 16.96 -10.06 -20.32
C ALA A 171 16.34 -11.30 -19.66
N ALA A 172 15.23 -11.15 -18.92
CA ALA A 172 14.45 -12.27 -18.39
C ALA A 172 13.70 -13.06 -19.48
N GLN A 173 13.63 -12.56 -20.73
CA GLN A 173 13.04 -13.23 -21.90
C GLN A 173 11.62 -13.78 -21.63
N SER A 174 10.82 -13.01 -20.89
CA SER A 174 9.44 -13.32 -20.56
C SER A 174 8.55 -12.10 -20.79
N PRO A 175 7.73 -12.08 -21.87
CA PRO A 175 6.86 -10.95 -22.17
C PRO A 175 5.89 -10.61 -21.03
N ARG A 176 5.46 -11.63 -20.26
CA ARG A 176 4.57 -11.44 -19.10
C ARG A 176 5.28 -10.74 -17.95
N LEU A 177 6.52 -11.13 -17.65
CA LEU A 177 7.30 -10.48 -16.59
C LEU A 177 7.69 -9.05 -16.98
N VAL A 178 8.03 -8.82 -18.26
CA VAL A 178 8.30 -7.46 -18.75
C VAL A 178 7.08 -6.56 -18.63
N ALA A 179 5.90 -7.04 -19.06
CA ALA A 179 4.68 -6.27 -18.96
C ALA A 179 4.33 -5.92 -17.51
N GLU A 180 4.49 -6.88 -16.59
CA GLU A 180 4.19 -6.67 -15.18
C GLU A 180 5.21 -5.75 -14.51
N GLU A 181 6.51 -5.87 -14.81
CA GLU A 181 7.55 -4.97 -14.31
C GLU A 181 7.30 -3.52 -14.77
N LEU A 182 6.95 -3.30 -16.04
CA LEU A 182 6.63 -1.97 -16.57
C LEU A 182 5.40 -1.36 -15.88
N ARG A 183 4.34 -2.15 -15.71
CA ARG A 183 3.10 -1.73 -15.03
C ARG A 183 3.40 -1.28 -13.60
N LEU A 184 4.06 -2.13 -12.82
CA LEU A 184 4.37 -1.87 -11.41
C LEU A 184 5.34 -0.70 -11.22
N GLN A 185 6.37 -0.61 -12.07
CA GLN A 185 7.27 0.54 -12.03
C GLN A 185 6.51 1.83 -12.31
N ALA A 186 5.65 1.88 -13.33
CA ALA A 186 4.93 3.10 -13.63
C ALA A 186 3.97 3.52 -12.52
N GLU A 187 3.42 2.55 -11.79
CA GLU A 187 2.50 2.80 -10.69
C GLU A 187 3.23 3.31 -9.43
N TYR A 188 4.36 2.70 -9.07
CA TYR A 188 5.03 2.86 -7.78
C TYR A 188 6.50 3.31 -7.84
N GLY A 189 7.20 3.03 -8.94
CA GLY A 189 8.60 3.41 -9.15
C GLY A 189 8.89 4.88 -8.87
N PRO A 190 8.14 5.84 -9.44
CA PRO A 190 8.32 7.27 -9.13
C PRO A 190 8.19 7.64 -7.65
N LEU A 191 7.40 6.88 -6.88
CA LEU A 191 7.27 7.08 -5.43
C LEU A 191 8.51 6.55 -4.69
N LEU A 192 8.96 5.34 -5.02
CA LEU A 192 10.11 4.70 -4.36
C LEU A 192 11.43 5.38 -4.71
N TRP A 193 11.60 5.81 -5.96
CA TRP A 193 12.78 6.54 -6.39
C TRP A 193 12.77 8.00 -5.96
N PHE A 194 11.69 8.48 -5.33
CA PHE A 194 11.62 9.84 -4.82
C PHE A 194 12.79 10.14 -3.86
N GLY A 195 13.25 9.15 -3.08
CA GLY A 195 14.41 9.27 -2.21
C GLY A 195 15.74 9.59 -2.89
N MET A 196 15.87 9.39 -4.22
CA MET A 196 17.11 9.61 -4.98
C MET A 196 17.53 11.09 -5.07
N ARG A 197 16.85 12.00 -4.37
CA ARG A 197 17.33 13.35 -4.06
C ARG A 197 18.61 13.30 -3.24
N ASP A 198 18.73 12.28 -2.40
CA ASP A 198 19.90 12.00 -1.58
C ASP A 198 21.02 11.33 -2.42
N GLN A 199 22.24 11.88 -2.35
CA GLN A 199 23.41 11.32 -3.04
C GLN A 199 23.76 9.93 -2.51
N ASP A 200 23.62 9.67 -1.21
CA ASP A 200 23.98 8.39 -0.61
C ASP A 200 23.07 7.26 -1.10
N LEU A 201 21.78 7.58 -1.32
CA LEU A 201 20.85 6.64 -1.93
C LEU A 201 21.19 6.38 -3.40
N ARG A 202 21.56 7.41 -4.17
CA ARG A 202 22.02 7.25 -5.56
C ARG A 202 23.26 6.35 -5.64
N ASP A 203 24.21 6.54 -4.75
CA ASP A 203 25.41 5.70 -4.67
C ASP A 203 25.09 4.25 -4.27
N THR A 204 24.12 4.06 -3.38
CA THR A 204 23.65 2.73 -2.98
C THR A 204 22.97 2.01 -4.14
N VAL A 205 22.12 2.71 -4.89
CA VAL A 205 21.49 2.17 -6.10
C VAL A 205 22.53 1.80 -7.15
N ARG A 206 23.53 2.67 -7.38
CA ARG A 206 24.64 2.37 -8.28
C ARG A 206 25.37 1.08 -7.89
N ARG A 207 25.71 0.92 -6.60
CA ARG A 207 26.35 -0.31 -6.10
C ARG A 207 25.47 -1.53 -6.35
N ALA A 208 24.16 -1.44 -6.08
CA ALA A 208 23.22 -2.52 -6.32
C ALA A 208 23.15 -2.92 -7.80
N GLN A 209 23.10 -1.95 -8.73
CA GLN A 209 23.12 -2.22 -10.17
C GLN A 209 24.37 -2.98 -10.60
N LEU A 210 25.55 -2.56 -10.13
CA LEU A 210 26.82 -3.22 -10.45
C LEU A 210 26.87 -4.65 -9.88
N SER A 211 26.49 -4.84 -8.62
CA SER A 211 26.41 -6.17 -8.01
C SER A 211 25.41 -7.07 -8.73
N LEU A 212 24.28 -6.52 -9.20
CA LEU A 212 23.31 -7.30 -9.97
C LEU A 212 23.91 -7.76 -11.30
N ILE A 213 24.58 -6.88 -12.05
CA ILE A 213 25.28 -7.26 -13.30
C ILE A 213 26.27 -8.41 -13.05
N GLU A 214 27.02 -8.36 -11.95
CA GLU A 214 27.94 -9.43 -11.57
C GLU A 214 27.22 -10.75 -11.29
N ALA A 215 26.15 -10.72 -10.48
CA ALA A 215 25.33 -11.89 -10.17
C ALA A 215 24.70 -12.51 -11.44
N LEU A 216 24.19 -11.68 -12.36
CA LEU A 216 23.70 -12.12 -13.66
C LEU A 216 24.81 -12.78 -14.49
N GLY A 217 26.02 -12.21 -14.47
CA GLY A 217 27.19 -12.72 -15.20
C GLY A 217 27.68 -14.09 -14.74
N VAL A 218 27.61 -14.37 -13.44
CA VAL A 218 27.92 -15.69 -12.86
C VAL A 218 26.70 -16.61 -12.79
N ARG A 219 25.55 -16.16 -13.31
CA ARG A 219 24.26 -16.89 -13.33
C ARG A 219 23.74 -17.28 -11.94
N ASP A 220 24.01 -16.45 -10.94
CA ASP A 220 23.52 -16.65 -9.57
C ASP A 220 22.14 -16.01 -9.39
N ALA A 221 21.10 -16.80 -9.66
CA ALA A 221 19.71 -16.36 -9.55
C ALA A 221 19.30 -15.99 -8.11
N ALA A 222 19.87 -16.65 -7.10
CA ALA A 222 19.53 -16.39 -5.70
C ALA A 222 20.09 -15.04 -5.25
N THR A 223 21.37 -14.78 -5.56
CA THR A 223 22.01 -13.49 -5.27
C THR A 223 21.39 -12.36 -6.08
N ALA A 224 21.07 -12.58 -7.37
CA ALA A 224 20.40 -11.58 -8.20
C ALA A 224 19.06 -11.13 -7.60
N ARG A 225 18.25 -12.09 -7.12
CA ARG A 225 17.00 -11.79 -6.41
C ARG A 225 17.26 -11.02 -5.12
N ALA A 226 18.17 -11.50 -4.27
CA ALA A 226 18.46 -10.87 -2.98
C ALA A 226 18.95 -9.42 -3.12
N ILE A 227 19.72 -9.10 -4.16
CA ILE A 227 20.17 -7.73 -4.46
C ILE A 227 18.97 -6.83 -4.78
N VAL A 228 18.04 -7.27 -5.62
CA VAL A 228 16.84 -6.50 -5.97
C VAL A 228 15.92 -6.33 -4.76
N ASP A 229 15.70 -7.39 -3.98
CA ASP A 229 14.88 -7.33 -2.77
C ASP A 229 15.48 -6.32 -1.75
N GLY A 230 16.80 -6.34 -1.56
CA GLY A 230 17.52 -5.39 -0.69
C GLY A 230 17.50 -3.94 -1.19
N GLN A 231 17.64 -3.74 -2.50
CA GLN A 231 17.55 -2.41 -3.12
C GLN A 231 16.14 -1.83 -2.93
N LEU A 232 15.09 -2.63 -3.17
CA LEU A 232 13.70 -2.21 -2.98
C LEU A 232 13.40 -1.90 -1.51
N SER A 233 13.87 -2.72 -0.58
CA SER A 233 13.77 -2.43 0.86
C SER A 233 14.40 -1.08 1.22
N THR A 234 15.59 -0.78 0.67
CA THR A 234 16.29 0.50 0.89
C THR A 234 15.51 1.69 0.31
N LEU A 235 15.00 1.56 -0.93
CA LEU A 235 14.20 2.60 -1.58
C LEU A 235 12.91 2.87 -0.81
N THR A 236 12.21 1.83 -0.35
CA THR A 236 11.00 1.94 0.46
C THR A 236 11.27 2.62 1.79
N ALA A 237 12.34 2.24 2.49
CA ALA A 237 12.71 2.88 3.75
C ALA A 237 13.03 4.38 3.56
N SER A 238 13.69 4.73 2.44
CA SER A 238 13.93 6.12 2.09
C SER A 238 12.65 6.88 1.74
N ALA A 239 11.70 6.26 1.04
CA ALA A 239 10.42 6.86 0.68
C ALA A 239 9.56 7.12 1.92
N ILE A 240 9.49 6.16 2.84
CA ILE A 240 8.85 6.31 4.17
C ILE A 240 9.48 7.47 4.92
N SER A 241 10.81 7.48 5.05
CA SER A 241 11.52 8.53 5.77
C SER A 241 11.27 9.93 5.19
N PHE A 242 11.11 10.02 3.86
CA PHE A 242 10.73 11.28 3.21
C PHE A 242 9.28 11.67 3.55
N ALA A 243 8.32 10.75 3.40
CA ALA A 243 6.91 10.99 3.70
C ALA A 243 6.72 11.48 5.14
N ASP A 244 7.43 10.89 6.10
CA ASP A 244 7.34 11.27 7.51
C ASP A 244 7.88 12.68 7.78
N ARG A 245 9.01 13.05 7.17
CA ARG A 245 9.54 14.42 7.25
C ARG A 245 8.60 15.44 6.64
N SER A 246 7.94 15.09 5.54
CA SER A 246 6.94 15.95 4.91
C SER A 246 5.71 16.17 5.79
N ARG A 247 5.33 15.18 6.60
CA ARG A 247 4.20 15.29 7.55
C ARG A 247 4.56 16.05 8.83
N ALA A 248 5.78 15.91 9.33
CA ALA A 248 6.21 16.51 10.58
C ALA A 248 6.29 18.05 10.53
N GLY A 249 6.41 18.65 9.33
CA GLY A 249 6.67 20.09 9.19
C GLY A 249 8.10 20.46 9.61
N ALA A 250 8.64 21.56 9.07
CA ALA A 250 10.05 21.91 9.26
C ALA A 250 10.36 22.59 10.63
N ASP A 251 9.36 23.02 11.39
CA ASP A 251 9.54 23.97 12.52
C ASP A 251 8.94 23.56 13.88
N ASP A 252 8.14 22.48 13.98
CA ASP A 252 7.37 22.19 15.21
C ASP A 252 8.10 21.33 16.27
N ASP A 253 9.18 20.63 15.91
CA ASP A 253 9.83 19.68 16.83
C ASP A 253 10.82 20.31 17.81
N ALA A 254 11.37 21.49 17.50
CA ALA A 254 12.48 22.09 18.25
C ALA A 254 12.08 22.63 19.64
N GLN A 255 10.79 22.71 19.97
CA GLN A 255 10.26 23.24 21.24
C GLN A 255 9.55 22.19 22.11
N LEU A 256 9.44 20.95 21.66
CA LEU A 256 8.71 19.91 22.37
C LEU A 256 9.57 19.24 23.46
N ALA A 257 8.95 18.93 24.60
CA ALA A 257 9.61 18.23 25.70
C ALA A 257 10.12 16.83 25.26
N PRO A 258 11.27 16.38 25.80
CA PRO A 258 11.80 15.04 25.54
C PRO A 258 10.79 13.97 25.97
N VAL A 259 10.60 12.96 25.11
CA VAL A 259 9.69 11.83 25.34
C VAL A 259 10.50 10.66 25.87
N VAL A 260 9.96 9.91 26.84
CA VAL A 260 10.52 8.62 27.26
C VAL A 260 9.63 7.45 26.83
N LEU A 261 10.18 6.23 26.79
CA LEU A 261 9.43 5.05 26.34
C LEU A 261 8.10 4.84 27.10
N ALA A 262 8.06 5.20 28.38
CA ALA A 262 6.85 5.16 29.21
C ALA A 262 5.75 6.13 28.75
N ASP A 263 6.10 7.30 28.21
CA ASP A 263 5.13 8.24 27.65
C ASP A 263 4.50 7.65 26.38
N CYS A 264 5.30 6.98 25.55
CA CYS A 264 4.81 6.27 24.36
C CYS A 264 3.87 5.13 24.72
N ALA A 265 4.20 4.34 25.75
CA ALA A 265 3.32 3.28 26.26
C ALA A 265 2.01 3.87 26.80
N SER A 266 2.09 4.98 27.55
CA SER A 266 0.90 5.69 28.06
C SER A 266 0.02 6.21 26.94
N LEU A 267 0.61 6.78 25.87
CA LEU A 267 -0.12 7.23 24.68
C LEU A 267 -0.89 6.08 24.01
N VAL A 268 -0.27 4.89 23.91
CA VAL A 268 -0.96 3.69 23.40
C VAL A 268 -2.14 3.34 24.31
N VAL A 269 -1.92 3.27 25.62
CA VAL A 269 -2.97 2.96 26.60
C VAL A 269 -4.13 3.95 26.51
N GLU A 270 -3.88 5.26 26.60
CA GLU A 270 -4.91 6.31 26.51
C GLU A 270 -5.73 6.23 25.21
N THR A 271 -5.04 5.90 24.12
CA THR A 271 -5.69 5.79 22.80
C THR A 271 -6.64 4.60 22.75
N PHE A 272 -6.19 3.42 23.18
CA PHE A 272 -7.04 2.23 23.21
C PHE A 272 -8.13 2.31 24.30
N ASP A 273 -7.87 2.97 25.43
CA ASP A 273 -8.89 3.25 26.46
C ASP A 273 -10.01 4.13 25.90
N THR A 274 -9.66 5.12 25.06
CA THR A 274 -10.67 5.95 24.36
C THR A 274 -11.53 5.12 23.42
N VAL A 275 -10.91 4.20 22.65
CA VAL A 275 -11.63 3.30 21.75
C VAL A 275 -12.52 2.33 22.55
N PHE A 276 -12.01 1.73 23.63
CA PHE A 276 -12.81 0.83 24.47
C PHE A 276 -13.92 1.54 25.24
N THR A 277 -13.72 2.78 25.66
CA THR A 277 -14.79 3.60 26.26
C THR A 277 -15.92 3.81 25.27
N THR A 278 -15.56 4.08 24.02
CA THR A 278 -16.51 4.31 22.91
C THR A 278 -17.25 3.01 22.57
N LEU A 279 -16.52 1.91 22.39
CA LEU A 279 -17.08 0.57 22.22
C LEU A 279 -17.96 0.13 23.42
N GLY A 280 -17.59 0.47 24.65
CA GLY A 280 -18.37 0.17 25.86
C GLY A 280 -19.72 0.88 25.86
N ARG A 281 -19.77 2.15 25.43
CA ARG A 281 -21.04 2.88 25.24
C ARG A 281 -21.89 2.22 24.15
N ALA A 282 -21.28 1.83 23.03
CA ALA A 282 -21.98 1.11 21.97
C ALA A 282 -22.55 -0.22 22.46
N ARG A 283 -21.75 -1.02 23.18
CA ARG A 283 -22.16 -2.28 23.83
C ARG A 283 -23.38 -2.10 24.73
N ASP A 284 -23.36 -1.10 25.61
CA ASP A 284 -24.45 -0.84 26.55
C ASP A 284 -25.72 -0.35 25.83
N ALA A 285 -25.55 0.44 24.78
CA ALA A 285 -26.64 0.86 23.91
C ALA A 285 -27.23 -0.31 23.13
N PHE A 286 -26.42 -1.24 22.61
CA PHE A 286 -26.89 -2.48 22.00
C PHE A 286 -27.68 -3.33 22.98
N ALA A 287 -27.17 -3.54 24.21
CA ALA A 287 -27.90 -4.31 25.23
C ALA A 287 -29.29 -3.72 25.53
N THR A 288 -29.36 -2.38 25.69
CA THR A 288 -30.62 -1.66 25.93
C THR A 288 -31.58 -1.79 24.75
N THR A 289 -31.04 -1.65 23.53
CA THR A 289 -31.81 -1.72 22.28
C THR A 289 -32.38 -3.12 22.09
N LEU A 290 -31.57 -4.17 22.22
CA LEU A 290 -31.98 -5.57 22.08
C LEU A 290 -33.09 -5.93 23.06
N ALA A 291 -33.02 -5.45 24.31
CA ALA A 291 -34.06 -5.67 25.31
C ALA A 291 -35.42 -5.00 24.96
N SER A 292 -35.41 -4.01 24.07
CA SER A 292 -36.62 -3.29 23.63
C SER A 292 -37.24 -3.85 22.33
N LEU A 293 -36.51 -4.69 21.60
CA LEU A 293 -36.98 -5.24 20.34
C LEU A 293 -38.07 -6.29 20.56
N ALA A 294 -39.04 -6.34 19.65
CA ALA A 294 -40.03 -7.39 19.65
C ALA A 294 -39.39 -8.74 19.30
N HIS A 295 -39.73 -9.77 20.06
CA HIS A 295 -39.32 -11.13 19.76
C HIS A 295 -40.35 -11.84 18.87
N PRO A 296 -39.90 -12.72 17.94
CA PRO A 296 -38.51 -13.03 17.64
C PRO A 296 -37.80 -11.88 16.88
N ILE A 297 -36.53 -11.63 17.18
CA ILE A 297 -35.77 -10.53 16.57
C ILE A 297 -35.44 -10.89 15.11
N THR A 298 -35.79 -10.00 14.19
CA THR A 298 -35.50 -10.14 12.76
C THR A 298 -34.27 -9.33 12.36
N LYS A 299 -33.62 -9.72 11.26
CA LYS A 299 -32.49 -9.02 10.65
C LYS A 299 -32.81 -7.55 10.41
N ALA A 300 -33.95 -7.24 9.80
CA ALA A 300 -34.32 -5.86 9.49
C ALA A 300 -34.46 -4.97 10.74
N ALA A 301 -35.02 -5.52 11.83
CA ALA A 301 -35.15 -4.79 13.10
C ALA A 301 -33.79 -4.56 13.77
N LEU A 302 -32.92 -5.58 13.75
CA LEU A 302 -31.56 -5.48 14.28
C LEU A 302 -30.72 -4.48 13.47
N ASP A 303 -30.66 -4.62 12.15
CA ASP A 303 -29.91 -3.73 11.25
C ASP A 303 -30.34 -2.26 11.39
N GLY A 304 -31.65 -1.99 11.44
CA GLY A 304 -32.16 -0.63 11.62
C GLY A 304 -31.70 0.02 12.92
N SER A 305 -31.57 -0.78 13.99
CA SER A 305 -31.14 -0.29 15.30
C SER A 305 -29.62 -0.17 15.39
N VAL A 306 -28.89 -1.13 14.81
CA VAL A 306 -27.42 -1.13 14.81
C VAL A 306 -26.87 0.00 13.95
N ARG A 307 -27.51 0.29 12.83
CA ARG A 307 -27.12 1.38 11.93
C ARG A 307 -26.96 2.71 12.65
N ALA A 308 -27.94 3.11 13.46
CA ALA A 308 -27.92 4.41 14.14
C ALA A 308 -26.76 4.51 15.13
N LEU A 309 -26.46 3.42 15.83
CA LEU A 309 -25.32 3.34 16.76
C LEU A 309 -24.00 3.34 15.99
N ALA A 310 -23.87 2.50 14.96
CA ALA A 310 -22.65 2.43 14.16
C ALA A 310 -22.36 3.76 13.43
N GLU A 311 -23.37 4.45 12.89
CA GLU A 311 -23.20 5.78 12.28
C GLU A 311 -22.73 6.83 13.30
N ALA A 312 -23.11 6.71 14.58
CA ALA A 312 -22.65 7.60 15.65
C ALA A 312 -21.20 7.31 16.07
N GLU A 313 -20.83 6.03 16.18
CA GLU A 313 -19.45 5.60 16.47
C GLU A 313 -18.50 5.96 15.34
N LEU A 314 -19.00 5.87 14.11
CA LEU A 314 -18.28 6.29 12.91
C LEU A 314 -18.40 7.79 12.67
N ALA A 315 -19.17 8.56 13.45
CA ALA A 315 -19.30 10.00 13.24
C ALA A 315 -18.00 10.70 13.64
N ASP A 316 -17.61 11.70 12.84
CA ASP A 316 -16.33 12.42 12.91
C ASP A 316 -15.16 11.71 12.21
N GLY A 317 -14.55 12.39 11.22
CA GLY A 317 -13.53 11.81 10.34
C GLY A 317 -12.14 11.73 10.95
N ALA A 318 -11.95 12.27 12.17
CA ALA A 318 -10.69 12.25 12.90
C ALA A 318 -10.53 11.00 13.79
N GLN A 319 -11.52 10.10 13.82
CA GLN A 319 -11.49 8.93 14.69
C GLN A 319 -10.71 7.76 14.05
N LEU A 320 -10.05 7.00 14.92
CA LEU A 320 -9.30 5.79 14.58
C LEU A 320 -10.18 4.66 14.03
N VAL A 321 -11.49 4.75 14.25
CA VAL A 321 -12.48 3.71 13.96
C VAL A 321 -12.98 3.85 12.52
N ILE A 322 -12.87 2.77 11.75
CA ILE A 322 -13.30 2.71 10.35
C ILE A 322 -14.49 1.77 10.13
N GLY A 323 -14.70 0.84 11.06
CA GLY A 323 -15.78 -0.14 11.04
C GLY A 323 -16.36 -0.28 12.43
N ALA A 324 -17.68 -0.42 12.52
CA ALA A 324 -18.37 -0.61 13.79
C ALA A 324 -19.64 -1.43 13.58
N GLY A 325 -20.00 -2.23 14.57
CA GLY A 325 -21.24 -2.99 14.49
C GLY A 325 -21.47 -3.99 15.60
N PHE A 326 -22.45 -4.85 15.33
CA PHE A 326 -22.88 -5.93 16.19
C PHE A 326 -22.85 -7.25 15.43
N VAL A 327 -22.22 -8.26 16.04
CA VAL A 327 -22.13 -9.62 15.50
C VAL A 327 -23.00 -10.51 16.37
N ALA A 328 -24.05 -11.10 15.78
CA ALA A 328 -25.01 -11.90 16.54
C ALA A 328 -24.44 -13.27 16.90
N THR A 329 -24.80 -13.80 18.07
CA THR A 329 -24.60 -15.22 18.38
C THR A 329 -25.40 -16.06 17.39
N PRO A 330 -24.83 -17.11 16.78
CA PRO A 330 -25.56 -17.91 15.80
C PRO A 330 -26.90 -18.42 16.35
N GLY A 331 -27.96 -18.26 15.55
CA GLY A 331 -29.33 -18.60 15.90
C GLY A 331 -30.07 -17.54 16.73
N PHE A 332 -29.44 -16.44 17.11
CA PHE A 332 -30.10 -15.34 17.85
C PHE A 332 -31.08 -14.56 16.98
N VAL A 333 -30.75 -14.36 15.70
CA VAL A 333 -31.61 -13.67 14.72
C VAL A 333 -32.48 -14.71 14.01
N ALA A 334 -33.79 -14.49 14.01
CA ALA A 334 -34.76 -15.53 13.71
C ALA A 334 -34.85 -15.89 12.22
N ASP A 335 -34.61 -14.93 11.35
CA ASP A 335 -34.61 -15.07 9.89
C ASP A 335 -33.19 -15.15 9.29
N ALA A 336 -32.15 -15.19 10.13
CA ALA A 336 -30.76 -15.32 9.72
C ALA A 336 -29.92 -16.03 10.81
N ALA A 337 -29.66 -17.33 10.63
CA ALA A 337 -28.91 -18.13 11.61
C ALA A 337 -27.49 -17.58 11.86
N TRP A 338 -26.87 -16.97 10.85
CA TRP A 338 -25.67 -16.15 11.01
C TRP A 338 -25.99 -14.74 10.55
N HIS A 339 -25.60 -13.76 11.35
CA HIS A 339 -25.86 -12.37 10.98
C HIS A 339 -24.83 -11.44 11.62
N LEU A 340 -24.30 -10.56 10.77
CA LEU A 340 -23.28 -9.59 11.11
C LEU A 340 -23.81 -8.22 10.63
N ALA A 341 -24.25 -7.39 11.57
CA ALA A 341 -24.74 -6.05 11.32
C ALA A 341 -23.59 -5.06 11.49
N TRP A 342 -22.93 -4.68 10.38
CA TRP A 342 -21.69 -3.90 10.44
C TRP A 342 -21.62 -2.81 9.39
N TRP A 343 -21.17 -1.64 9.80
CA TRP A 343 -21.01 -0.47 8.95
C TRP A 343 -19.55 -0.09 8.86
N VAL A 344 -19.13 0.32 7.66
CA VAL A 344 -17.74 0.65 7.36
C VAL A 344 -17.70 1.97 6.60
N ARG A 345 -16.75 2.81 6.96
CA ARG A 345 -16.34 3.97 6.17
C ARG A 345 -15.33 3.54 5.12
N GLN A 346 -15.52 3.95 3.87
CA GLN A 346 -14.52 3.68 2.85
C GLN A 346 -13.20 4.39 3.20
N ALA A 347 -12.11 3.63 3.26
CA ALA A 347 -10.75 4.14 3.27
C ALA A 347 -10.42 4.83 1.94
N GLY A 348 -9.39 5.68 1.91
CA GLY A 348 -8.91 6.35 0.69
C GLY A 348 -9.21 7.85 0.63
N ASP A 349 -9.64 8.36 -0.53
CA ASP A 349 -9.76 9.81 -0.81
C ASP A 349 -10.61 10.55 0.24
N PRO A 350 -10.15 11.71 0.78
CA PRO A 350 -10.90 12.54 1.71
C PRO A 350 -12.33 12.91 1.26
N LEU A 351 -12.60 12.96 -0.05
CA LEU A 351 -13.94 13.17 -0.61
C LEU A 351 -14.82 11.93 -0.46
N VAL A 352 -14.25 10.73 -0.62
CA VAL A 352 -14.95 9.45 -0.43
C VAL A 352 -15.21 9.20 1.06
N GLN A 353 -14.29 9.59 1.93
CA GLN A 353 -14.46 9.50 3.39
C GLN A 353 -15.60 10.39 3.93
N ARG A 354 -16.13 11.34 3.14
CA ARG A 354 -17.30 12.17 3.47
C ARG A 354 -18.64 11.51 3.13
N LEU A 355 -18.62 10.40 2.38
CA LEU A 355 -19.83 9.63 2.12
C LEU A 355 -20.31 8.93 3.41
N PRO A 356 -21.62 8.69 3.55
CA PRO A 356 -22.15 7.98 4.71
C PRO A 356 -21.57 6.56 4.78
N PRO A 357 -21.41 6.00 5.99
CA PRO A 357 -21.00 4.60 6.16
C PRO A 357 -21.91 3.64 5.40
N ARG A 358 -21.31 2.61 4.79
CA ARG A 358 -22.04 1.54 4.11
C ARG A 358 -22.14 0.32 5.01
N GLN A 359 -23.26 -0.39 4.93
CA GLN A 359 -23.36 -1.71 5.55
C GLN A 359 -22.48 -2.71 4.80
N LEU A 360 -21.74 -3.53 5.52
CA LEU A 360 -20.95 -4.62 4.97
C LEU A 360 -21.87 -5.73 4.47
N ALA A 361 -21.68 -6.12 3.20
CA ALA A 361 -22.38 -7.26 2.64
C ALA A 361 -21.65 -8.54 3.04
N VAL A 362 -22.32 -9.41 3.79
CA VAL A 362 -21.78 -10.71 4.22
C VAL A 362 -22.64 -11.85 3.68
N VAL A 363 -22.02 -13.00 3.47
CA VAL A 363 -22.71 -14.25 3.10
C VAL A 363 -23.11 -14.96 4.39
N GLU A 364 -24.42 -15.09 4.59
CA GLU A 364 -25.03 -15.59 5.83
C GLU A 364 -25.48 -17.05 5.73
N ASP A 365 -25.59 -17.58 4.50
CA ASP A 365 -25.98 -18.96 4.23
C ASP A 365 -24.78 -19.89 4.46
N PRO A 366 -24.82 -20.79 5.46
CA PRO A 366 -23.72 -21.71 5.76
C PRO A 366 -23.42 -22.72 4.65
N GLU A 367 -24.38 -22.96 3.75
CA GLU A 367 -24.22 -23.87 2.60
C GLU A 367 -23.49 -23.19 1.43
N SER A 368 -23.30 -21.86 1.48
CA SER A 368 -22.55 -21.13 0.46
C SER A 368 -21.05 -21.40 0.57
N GLU A 369 -20.39 -21.57 -0.57
CA GLU A 369 -18.92 -21.67 -0.63
C GLU A 369 -18.20 -20.38 -0.16
N PHE A 370 -18.91 -19.26 -0.16
CA PHE A 370 -18.40 -17.95 0.29
C PHE A 370 -18.73 -17.66 1.76
N PHE A 371 -19.38 -18.60 2.45
CA PHE A 371 -19.71 -18.47 3.86
C PHE A 371 -18.45 -18.42 4.72
N ARG A 372 -18.43 -17.48 5.65
CA ARG A 372 -17.34 -17.35 6.63
C ARG A 372 -17.90 -17.47 8.04
N ASP A 373 -17.60 -18.59 8.68
CA ASP A 373 -17.93 -18.84 10.09
C ASP A 373 -17.08 -17.93 11.00
N TYR A 374 -17.64 -16.78 11.36
CA TYR A 374 -16.97 -15.80 12.22
C TYR A 374 -16.71 -16.31 13.63
N THR A 375 -17.39 -17.38 14.08
CA THR A 375 -17.17 -17.93 15.42
C THR A 375 -15.79 -18.56 15.60
N ARG A 376 -15.10 -18.83 14.49
CA ARG A 376 -13.72 -19.36 14.46
C ARG A 376 -12.65 -18.26 14.53
N LEU A 377 -13.04 -17.00 14.35
CA LEU A 377 -12.12 -15.87 14.32
C LEU A 377 -11.71 -15.46 15.73
N GLU A 378 -10.47 -15.04 15.91
CA GLU A 378 -9.88 -14.72 17.21
C GLU A 378 -10.69 -13.65 17.95
N TRP A 379 -11.15 -12.61 17.24
CA TRP A 379 -11.93 -11.51 17.81
C TRP A 379 -13.29 -11.95 18.36
N TRP A 380 -13.85 -13.07 17.87
CA TRP A 380 -15.05 -13.68 18.45
C TRP A 380 -14.68 -14.57 19.63
N ARG A 381 -13.67 -15.44 19.44
CA ARG A 381 -13.31 -16.46 20.42
C ARG A 381 -12.81 -15.88 21.73
N GLY A 382 -12.08 -14.77 21.70
CA GLY A 382 -11.61 -14.10 22.92
C GLY A 382 -12.77 -13.78 23.86
N VAL A 383 -13.72 -12.97 23.40
CA VAL A 383 -14.89 -12.58 24.21
C VAL A 383 -15.85 -13.74 24.48
N ALA A 384 -16.04 -14.67 23.53
CA ALA A 384 -16.85 -15.87 23.75
C ALA A 384 -16.24 -16.83 24.80
N SER A 385 -14.93 -16.74 25.07
CA SER A 385 -14.25 -17.51 26.10
C SER A 385 -14.28 -16.83 27.48
N GLY A 386 -15.00 -15.71 27.62
CA GLY A 386 -15.21 -15.01 28.88
C GLY A 386 -14.33 -13.77 29.08
N GLU A 387 -13.59 -13.31 28.06
CA GLU A 387 -12.87 -12.05 28.15
C GLU A 387 -13.84 -10.85 28.18
N ALA A 388 -13.56 -9.88 29.05
CA ALA A 388 -14.37 -8.66 29.16
C ALA A 388 -14.24 -7.74 27.93
N SER A 389 -13.10 -7.82 27.25
CA SER A 389 -12.81 -7.20 25.97
C SER A 389 -11.65 -7.93 25.30
N HIS A 390 -11.51 -7.79 23.99
CA HIS A 390 -10.45 -8.46 23.23
C HIS A 390 -9.90 -7.55 22.12
N ILE A 391 -8.62 -7.72 21.77
CA ILE A 391 -7.97 -7.10 20.60
C ILE A 391 -7.37 -8.19 19.74
N THR A 392 -7.75 -8.25 18.48
CA THR A 392 -7.14 -9.11 17.47
C THR A 392 -6.42 -8.28 16.43
N GLY A 393 -5.23 -8.72 16.03
CA GLY A 393 -4.47 -8.14 14.94
C GLY A 393 -3.07 -7.65 15.30
N PRO A 394 -2.34 -7.06 14.34
CA PRO A 394 -2.88 -6.63 13.06
C PRO A 394 -3.09 -7.79 12.08
N TYR A 395 -4.12 -7.69 11.24
CA TYR A 395 -4.35 -8.59 10.10
C TYR A 395 -4.93 -7.80 8.93
N VAL A 396 -4.81 -8.32 7.70
CA VAL A 396 -5.38 -7.67 6.51
C VAL A 396 -6.87 -8.00 6.45
N ASP A 397 -7.70 -6.96 6.37
CA ASP A 397 -9.14 -7.11 6.23
C ASP A 397 -9.59 -7.07 4.77
N TYR A 398 -9.58 -8.25 4.15
CA TYR A 398 -10.04 -8.46 2.77
C TYR A 398 -11.55 -8.31 2.56
N LEU A 399 -12.35 -8.14 3.63
CA LEU A 399 -13.80 -8.00 3.50
C LEU A 399 -14.23 -6.54 3.43
N CYS A 400 -13.52 -5.63 4.13
CA CYS A 400 -13.97 -4.24 4.23
C CYS A 400 -13.04 -3.24 3.54
N THR A 401 -11.73 -3.29 3.81
CA THR A 401 -10.81 -2.19 3.51
C THR A 401 -9.54 -2.56 2.74
N ASP A 402 -9.21 -3.85 2.64
CA ASP A 402 -7.91 -4.33 2.11
C ASP A 402 -6.69 -3.71 2.83
N GLU A 403 -6.88 -3.23 4.07
CA GLU A 403 -5.83 -2.65 4.90
C GLU A 403 -5.54 -3.51 6.13
N PHE A 404 -4.37 -3.30 6.75
CA PHE A 404 -4.11 -3.83 8.08
C PHE A 404 -4.99 -3.14 9.12
N ILE A 405 -5.72 -3.94 9.89
CA ILE A 405 -6.59 -3.49 10.98
C ILE A 405 -6.30 -4.21 12.28
N LEU A 406 -6.75 -3.61 13.38
CA LEU A 406 -7.02 -4.29 14.62
C LEU A 406 -8.53 -4.28 14.86
N THR A 407 -9.08 -5.42 15.24
CA THR A 407 -10.49 -5.55 15.61
C THR A 407 -10.59 -5.64 17.13
N LEU A 408 -11.36 -4.74 17.72
CA LEU A 408 -11.61 -4.69 19.16
C LEU A 408 -13.05 -5.13 19.39
N THR A 409 -13.26 -6.01 20.38
CA THR A 409 -14.58 -6.57 20.67
C THR A 409 -14.90 -6.55 22.16
N MET A 410 -16.20 -6.45 22.47
CA MET A 410 -16.75 -6.61 23.81
C MET A 410 -18.03 -7.47 23.75
N PRO A 411 -18.22 -8.40 24.70
CA PRO A 411 -19.45 -9.19 24.74
C PRO A 411 -20.64 -8.30 25.12
N VAL A 412 -21.78 -8.49 24.45
CA VAL A 412 -23.05 -7.87 24.82
C VAL A 412 -23.85 -8.91 25.57
N PHE A 413 -24.28 -8.60 26.80
CA PHE A 413 -25.13 -9.47 27.61
C PHE A 413 -26.54 -8.93 27.69
N ASP A 414 -27.53 -9.83 27.70
CA ASP A 414 -28.91 -9.48 28.03
C ASP A 414 -29.17 -9.51 29.55
N THR A 415 -30.40 -9.20 29.95
CA THR A 415 -30.81 -9.16 31.37
C THR A 415 -30.84 -10.54 32.04
N SER A 416 -30.81 -11.63 31.27
CA SER A 416 -30.72 -13.00 31.77
C SER A 416 -29.28 -13.47 31.97
N GLY A 417 -28.30 -12.69 31.49
CA GLY A 417 -26.88 -13.05 31.48
C GLY A 417 -26.48 -13.90 30.27
N ALA A 418 -27.37 -14.10 29.30
CA ALA A 418 -27.00 -14.71 28.02
C ALA A 418 -26.27 -13.69 27.15
N GLN A 419 -25.43 -14.19 26.23
CA GLN A 419 -24.67 -13.36 25.30
C GLN A 419 -25.36 -13.37 23.91
N PRO A 420 -26.28 -12.43 23.62
CA PRO A 420 -26.91 -12.32 22.30
C PRO A 420 -25.93 -12.01 21.17
N GLY A 421 -24.75 -11.47 21.48
CA GLY A 421 -23.71 -11.23 20.50
C GLY A 421 -22.53 -10.44 21.04
N VAL A 422 -21.81 -9.81 20.13
CA VAL A 422 -20.57 -9.08 20.37
C VAL A 422 -20.65 -7.72 19.70
N ALA A 423 -20.32 -6.67 20.42
CA ALA A 423 -20.07 -5.35 19.85
C ALA A 423 -18.62 -5.29 19.38
N GLY A 424 -18.35 -4.68 18.23
CA GLY A 424 -16.98 -4.55 17.74
C GLY A 424 -16.73 -3.26 16.97
N VAL A 425 -15.45 -2.90 16.91
CA VAL A 425 -14.91 -1.82 16.08
C VAL A 425 -13.60 -2.24 15.42
N ASP A 426 -13.36 -1.73 14.22
CA ASP A 426 -12.10 -1.88 13.49
C ASP A 426 -11.32 -0.57 13.48
N VAL A 427 -10.03 -0.67 13.76
CA VAL A 427 -9.07 0.44 13.73
C VAL A 427 -7.97 0.12 12.72
N THR A 428 -7.68 1.04 11.79
CA THR A 428 -6.59 0.81 10.82
C THR A 428 -5.23 1.07 11.42
N VAL A 429 -4.24 0.28 10.97
CA VAL A 429 -2.83 0.55 11.28
C VAL A 429 -2.41 1.91 10.72
N SER A 430 -2.96 2.35 9.58
CA SER A 430 -2.71 3.68 9.00
C SER A 430 -3.12 4.82 9.94
N ALA A 431 -4.23 4.69 10.65
CA ALA A 431 -4.68 5.68 11.63
C ALA A 431 -3.82 5.65 12.90
N LEU A 432 -3.41 4.47 13.35
CA LEU A 432 -2.48 4.32 14.48
C LEU A 432 -1.09 4.90 14.15
N GLU A 433 -0.59 4.70 12.93
CA GLU A 433 0.65 5.29 12.44
C GLU A 433 0.60 6.82 12.50
N ALA A 434 -0.47 7.43 11.96
CA ALA A 434 -0.67 8.86 12.01
C ALA A 434 -0.72 9.41 13.45
N ARG A 435 -1.25 8.62 14.40
CA ARG A 435 -1.36 9.01 15.81
C ARG A 435 -0.06 8.84 16.60
N PHE A 436 0.69 7.75 16.37
CA PHE A 436 1.79 7.34 17.24
C PHE A 436 3.18 7.71 16.72
N LEU A 437 3.40 7.67 15.40
CA LEU A 437 4.75 7.80 14.85
C LEU A 437 5.41 9.15 15.15
N ALA A 438 4.64 10.24 15.17
CA ALA A 438 5.14 11.56 15.55
C ALA A 438 5.65 11.59 17.01
N ALA A 439 4.94 10.93 17.94
CA ALA A 439 5.38 10.84 19.33
C ALA A 439 6.57 9.89 19.49
N PHE A 440 6.53 8.72 18.86
CA PHE A 440 7.58 7.70 18.99
C PHE A 440 8.89 8.17 18.35
N GLY A 441 8.82 8.92 17.24
CA GLY A 441 9.99 9.49 16.56
C GLY A 441 10.82 10.44 17.44
N ARG A 442 10.21 11.05 18.46
CA ARG A 442 10.88 11.96 19.40
C ARG A 442 11.68 11.25 20.51
N LEU A 443 11.59 9.92 20.62
CA LEU A 443 12.38 9.13 21.59
C LEU A 443 13.89 9.14 21.27
N GLY A 444 14.27 9.48 20.03
CA GLY A 444 15.67 9.42 19.58
C GLY A 444 16.19 7.99 19.32
N GLU A 445 15.31 6.99 19.38
CA GLU A 445 15.63 5.58 19.19
C GLU A 445 14.54 4.81 18.44
N ARG A 446 14.85 3.58 18.03
CA ARG A 446 13.93 2.74 17.26
C ARG A 446 13.03 1.95 18.19
N VAL A 447 11.72 2.12 18.03
CA VAL A 447 10.69 1.45 18.81
C VAL A 447 9.66 0.82 17.90
N THR A 448 9.21 -0.37 18.26
CA THR A 448 8.19 -1.13 17.54
C THR A 448 7.05 -1.50 18.48
N LEU A 449 5.82 -1.17 18.10
CA LEU A 449 4.62 -1.65 18.78
C LEU A 449 4.28 -3.04 18.23
N VAL A 450 4.20 -4.03 19.11
CA VAL A 450 3.84 -5.41 18.76
C VAL A 450 2.63 -5.88 19.57
N ASN A 451 1.92 -6.87 19.03
CA ASN A 451 0.88 -7.59 19.76
C ASN A 451 1.46 -8.73 20.64
N ALA A 452 0.59 -9.45 21.34
CA ALA A 452 0.96 -10.58 22.20
C ALA A 452 1.74 -11.69 21.48
N GLN A 453 1.53 -11.88 20.18
CA GLN A 453 2.27 -12.86 19.36
C GLN A 453 3.53 -12.28 18.71
N SER A 454 3.99 -11.10 19.13
CA SER A 454 5.14 -10.39 18.55
C SER A 454 4.94 -9.94 17.11
N ARG A 455 3.69 -9.89 16.63
CA ARG A 455 3.36 -9.33 15.33
C ARG A 455 3.43 -7.81 15.39
N VAL A 456 4.18 -7.21 14.49
CA VAL A 456 4.37 -5.76 14.39
C VAL A 456 3.05 -5.10 14.03
N VAL A 457 2.57 -4.22 14.91
CA VAL A 457 1.49 -3.26 14.63
C VAL A 457 2.05 -2.12 13.80
N LEU A 458 3.09 -1.45 14.32
CA LEU A 458 3.84 -0.41 13.62
C LEU A 458 5.26 -0.29 14.19
N SER A 459 6.17 0.33 13.43
CA SER A 459 7.55 0.57 13.85
C SER A 459 8.00 1.97 13.48
N THR A 460 8.84 2.60 14.31
CA THR A 460 9.60 3.80 13.92
C THR A 460 10.72 3.47 12.95
N ASP A 461 11.19 2.22 12.90
CA ASP A 461 12.14 1.74 11.91
C ASP A 461 11.44 1.61 10.54
N PRO A 462 11.84 2.38 9.52
CA PRO A 462 11.21 2.34 8.20
C PRO A 462 11.51 1.05 7.42
N THR A 463 12.31 0.15 7.97
CA THR A 463 12.60 -1.17 7.38
C THR A 463 11.70 -2.29 7.92
N ILE A 464 10.97 -2.05 9.01
CA ILE A 464 10.13 -3.06 9.69
C ILE A 464 8.65 -2.82 9.32
N ALA A 465 8.10 -3.73 8.51
CA ALA A 465 6.72 -3.65 8.04
C ALA A 465 5.70 -4.15 9.07
N ALA A 466 4.51 -3.55 9.07
CA ALA A 466 3.35 -4.07 9.79
C ALA A 466 3.03 -5.52 9.37
N GLY A 467 2.53 -6.31 10.31
CA GLY A 467 2.19 -7.71 10.10
C GLY A 467 3.38 -8.70 10.15
N THR A 468 4.63 -8.21 10.09
CA THR A 468 5.81 -9.07 10.29
C THR A 468 5.88 -9.61 11.71
N LEU A 469 6.47 -10.80 11.90
CA LEU A 469 6.79 -11.30 13.23
C LEU A 469 8.16 -10.78 13.62
N LEU A 470 8.21 -10.00 14.70
CA LEU A 470 9.45 -9.48 15.22
C LEU A 470 10.24 -10.62 15.88
N ALA A 471 11.50 -10.78 15.49
CA ALA A 471 12.40 -11.75 16.11
C ALA A 471 12.58 -11.44 17.61
N GLU A 472 12.88 -12.47 18.39
CA GLU A 472 13.14 -12.30 19.82
C GLU A 472 14.37 -11.41 20.05
N GLY A 473 14.22 -10.41 20.94
CA GLY A 473 15.25 -9.42 21.24
C GLY A 473 14.65 -8.09 21.69
N GLY A 474 15.50 -7.20 22.20
CA GLY A 474 15.12 -5.86 22.63
C GLY A 474 14.48 -5.77 24.02
N GLU A 475 14.42 -4.54 24.56
CA GLU A 475 13.73 -4.24 25.81
C GLU A 475 12.22 -4.13 25.54
N ARG A 476 11.43 -4.96 26.23
CA ARG A 476 9.96 -4.98 26.09
C ARG A 476 9.30 -4.23 27.24
N LEU A 477 8.48 -3.23 26.89
CA LEU A 477 7.62 -2.50 27.82
C LEU A 477 6.15 -2.81 27.52
N PRO A 478 5.43 -3.55 28.39
CA PRO A 478 4.00 -3.79 28.24
C PRO A 478 3.18 -2.48 28.27
N CYS A 479 2.16 -2.39 27.42
CA CYS A 479 1.24 -1.25 27.39
C CYS A 479 0.07 -1.50 28.37
N GLY A 480 0.33 -1.32 29.67
CA GLY A 480 -0.68 -1.53 30.71
C GLY A 480 -1.20 -2.97 30.72
N THR A 481 -2.53 -3.15 30.68
CA THR A 481 -3.19 -4.47 30.59
C THR A 481 -3.52 -4.88 29.15
N LEU A 482 -3.20 -4.05 28.15
CA LEU A 482 -3.46 -4.36 26.76
C LEU A 482 -2.56 -5.52 26.30
N PRO A 483 -3.00 -6.37 25.35
CA PRO A 483 -2.17 -7.40 24.73
C PRO A 483 -1.17 -6.80 23.72
N LEU A 484 -0.56 -5.67 24.07
CA LEU A 484 0.36 -4.88 23.25
C LEU A 484 1.62 -4.53 24.07
N ALA A 485 2.75 -4.42 23.39
CA ALA A 485 4.01 -4.00 24.00
C ALA A 485 4.84 -3.15 23.05
N LEU A 486 5.61 -2.21 23.60
CA LEU A 486 6.68 -1.53 22.89
C LEU A 486 7.96 -2.34 23.01
N VAL A 487 8.67 -2.49 21.89
CA VAL A 487 9.99 -3.13 21.81
C VAL A 487 11.01 -2.10 21.36
N ARG A 488 12.02 -1.87 22.19
CA ARG A 488 13.16 -1.00 21.92
C ARG A 488 14.31 -1.82 21.34
N HIS A 489 14.86 -1.39 20.21
CA HIS A 489 15.91 -2.09 19.44
C HIS A 489 17.31 -1.61 19.73
#